data_AF-A0A532EK30-F1
#
_entry.id   AF-A0A532EK30-F1
#
_cell.length_a   1.000
_cell.length_b   1.000
_cell.length_c   1.000
_cell.angle_alpha   90.00
_cell.angle_beta   90.00
_cell.angle_gamma   90.00
#
_symmetry.space_group_name_H-M   'P 1'
#
loop_
_entity.id
_entity.type
_entity.pdbx_description
1 polymer ?
#
loop_
_entity_poly.entity_id
_entity_poly.type
_entity_poly.pdbx_seq_one_letter_code
_entity_poly.pdbx_strand_id
1 'polypeptide(L)' 'MTKKGLGKQVVITQGAREWFMLIEVTPENSVVLRQEKEHETYLIDESETHDRPMTMGEVDAAIAEYVNSVKTRITKE' A
#
# COMPACT_ATOMS: atom_id res chain seq x y z
N MET A 1 12.49 -6.96 21.34
CA MET A 1 12.14 -5.71 20.64
C MET A 1 12.17 -5.99 19.15
N THR A 2 11.00 -6.19 18.54
CA THR A 2 10.88 -6.33 17.08
C THR A 2 11.45 -5.04 16.47
N LYS A 3 12.47 -5.14 15.62
CA LYS A 3 12.96 -4.00 14.84
C LYS A 3 11.76 -3.49 14.05
N LYS A 4 11.12 -2.40 14.51
CA LYS A 4 10.04 -1.75 13.78
C LYS A 4 10.67 -1.28 12.48
N GLY A 5 10.35 -1.97 11.39
CA GLY A 5 10.70 -1.54 10.05
C GLY A 5 10.16 -0.13 9.79
N LEU A 6 10.68 0.52 8.76
CA LEU A 6 10.08 1.73 8.21
C LEU A 6 8.75 1.30 7.56
N GLY A 7 7.68 1.30 8.37
CA GLY A 7 6.32 1.04 7.93
C GLY A 7 5.68 2.34 7.45
N LYS A 8 5.46 2.50 6.14
CA LYS A 8 4.61 3.57 5.61
C LYS A 8 3.25 3.00 5.23
N GLN A 9 2.20 3.69 5.64
CA GLN A 9 0.82 3.31 5.34
C GLN A 9 0.09 4.44 4.64
N VAL A 10 -0.83 4.08 3.76
CA VAL A 10 -1.71 4.99 3.03
C VAL A 10 -3.12 4.43 3.10
N VAL A 11 -4.07 5.28 3.47
CA VAL A 11 -5.50 4.95 3.47
C VAL A 11 -6.21 6.04 2.69
N ILE A 12 -6.97 5.64 1.67
CA ILE A 12 -7.82 6.53 0.87
C ILE A 12 -9.24 6.00 1.01
N THR A 13 -10.17 6.86 1.41
CA THR A 13 -11.59 6.51 1.54
C THR A 13 -12.43 7.40 0.65
N GLN A 14 -13.38 6.82 -0.07
CA GLN A 14 -14.39 7.57 -0.82
C GLN A 14 -15.74 6.85 -0.78
N GLY A 15 -16.74 7.49 -0.18
CA GLY A 15 -18.05 6.87 0.02
C GLY A 15 -17.90 5.58 0.83
N ALA A 16 -18.31 4.46 0.24
CA ALA A 16 -18.19 3.15 0.85
C ALA A 16 -16.90 2.40 0.51
N ARG A 17 -16.06 2.94 -0.39
CA ARG A 17 -14.80 2.31 -0.79
C ARG A 17 -13.63 2.81 0.02
N GLU A 18 -12.72 1.90 0.32
CA GLU A 18 -11.45 2.17 0.97
C GLU A 18 -10.33 1.44 0.24
N TRP A 19 -9.25 2.16 -0.04
CA TRP A 19 -8.01 1.66 -0.61
C TRP A 19 -6.92 1.81 0.45
N PHE A 20 -6.30 0.69 0.81
CA PHE A 20 -5.26 0.61 1.80
C PHE A 20 -3.96 0.11 1.17
N MET A 21 -2.85 0.76 1.50
CA MET A 21 -1.51 0.29 1.18
C MET A 21 -0.62 0.33 2.41
N LEU A 22 0.15 -0.73 2.62
CA LEU A 22 1.21 -0.79 3.62
C LEU A 22 2.51 -1.19 2.93
N ILE A 23 3.60 -0.48 3.21
CA ILE A 23 4.95 -0.90 2.86
C ILE A 23 5.72 -1.10 4.15
N GLU A 24 6.11 -2.33 4.43
CA GLU A 24 7.00 -2.68 5.53
C GLU A 24 8.38 -2.98 5.00
N VAL A 25 9.36 -2.16 5.42
CA VAL A 25 10.77 -2.37 5.06
C VAL A 25 11.52 -2.90 6.27
N THR A 26 12.07 -4.10 6.16
CA THR A 26 13.00 -4.69 7.13
C THR A 26 14.42 -4.69 6.57
N PRO A 27 15.46 -4.93 7.39
CA PRO A 27 16.83 -5.09 6.85
C PRO A 27 17.00 -6.28 5.90
N GLU A 28 16.10 -7.27 5.96
CA GLU A 28 16.20 -8.53 5.22
C GLU A 28 15.36 -8.50 3.94
N ASN A 29 14.18 -7.89 4.00
CA ASN A 29 13.20 -7.93 2.92
C ASN A 29 12.29 -6.69 2.96
N SER A 30 11.35 -6.62 2.02
CA SER A 30 10.26 -5.66 2.08
C SER A 30 8.96 -6.29 1.64
N VAL A 31 7.87 -5.86 2.25
CA VAL A 31 6.53 -6.34 1.94
C VAL A 31 5.65 -5.15 1.59
N VAL A 32 4.95 -5.25 0.47
CA VAL A 32 3.95 -4.28 0.03
C VAL A 32 2.59 -4.96 0.06
N LEU A 33 1.69 -4.47 0.90
CA LEU A 33 0.29 -4.89 0.93
C LEU A 33 -0.57 -3.84 0.25
N ARG A 34 -1.53 -4.27 -0.55
CA ARG A 34 -2.53 -3.43 -1.22
C ARG A 34 -3.89 -4.07 -1.03
N GLN A 35 -4.81 -3.36 -0.40
CA GLN A 35 -6.16 -3.81 -0.18
C GLN A 35 -7.15 -2.79 -0.74
N GLU A 36 -8.26 -3.29 -1.25
CA GLU A 36 -9.41 -2.50 -1.65
C GLU A 36 -10.63 -3.16 -1.02
N LYS A 37 -11.47 -2.39 -0.34
CA LYS A 37 -12.73 -2.88 0.21
C LYS A 37 -13.86 -1.93 -0.15
N GLU A 38 -15.06 -2.48 -0.26
CA GLU A 38 -16.31 -1.74 -0.37
C GLU A 38 -17.23 -2.21 0.75
N HIS A 39 -17.61 -1.30 1.64
CA HIS A 39 -18.24 -1.60 2.93
C HIS A 39 -17.42 -2.61 3.76
N GLU A 40 -17.94 -3.83 3.94
CA GLU A 40 -17.30 -4.91 4.70
C GLU A 40 -16.67 -5.98 3.78
N THR A 41 -16.77 -5.81 2.47
CA THR A 41 -16.30 -6.79 1.48
C THR A 41 -14.95 -6.36 0.92
N TYR A 42 -13.93 -7.21 1.07
CA TYR A 42 -12.65 -7.03 0.38
C TYR A 42 -12.80 -7.37 -1.10
N LEU A 43 -12.51 -6.40 -1.96
CA LEU A 43 -12.48 -6.53 -3.42
C LEU A 43 -11.08 -6.93 -3.91
N ILE A 44 -10.04 -6.40 -3.26
CA ILE A 44 -8.64 -6.71 -3.55
C ILE A 44 -7.91 -6.95 -2.23
N ASP A 45 -7.08 -7.99 -2.20
CA ASP A 45 -6.13 -8.28 -1.14
C ASP A 45 -4.86 -8.86 -1.78
N GLU A 46 -3.91 -7.98 -2.08
CA GLU A 46 -2.66 -8.33 -2.75
C GLU A 46 -1.47 -8.06 -1.84
N SER A 47 -0.51 -8.99 -1.87
CA SER A 47 0.77 -8.85 -1.18
C SER A 47 1.91 -9.15 -2.14
N GLU A 48 2.94 -8.31 -2.08
CA GLU A 48 4.16 -8.43 -2.86
C GLU A 48 5.34 -8.44 -1.89
N THR A 49 6.20 -9.45 -1.98
CA THR A 49 7.40 -9.55 -1.14
C THR A 49 8.64 -9.39 -2.01
N HIS A 50 9.54 -8.52 -1.58
CA HIS A 50 10.85 -8.31 -2.17
C HIS A 50 11.92 -8.96 -1.28
N ASP A 51 12.82 -9.76 -1.86
CA ASP A 51 13.95 -10.41 -1.18
C ASP A 51 15.07 -9.43 -0.75
N ARG A 52 14.77 -8.12 -0.74
CA ARG A 52 15.69 -7.07 -0.30
C ARG A 52 14.91 -5.92 0.34
N PRO A 53 15.57 -5.11 1.19
CA PRO A 53 15.02 -3.82 1.61
C PRO A 53 14.75 -2.90 0.42
N MET A 54 13.55 -2.32 0.36
CA MET A 54 13.27 -1.15 -0.46
C MET A 54 13.98 0.07 0.13
N THR A 55 14.52 0.90 -0.75
CA THR A 55 15.05 2.21 -0.38
C THR A 55 13.91 3.19 -0.13
N MET A 56 14.18 4.27 0.60
CA MET A 56 13.19 5.31 0.86
C MET A 56 12.61 5.93 -0.42
N GLY A 57 13.41 6.09 -1.47
CA GLY A 57 12.93 6.57 -2.77
C GLY A 57 11.99 5.60 -3.47
N GLU A 58 12.23 4.29 -3.36
CA GLU A 58 11.33 3.26 -3.90
C GLU A 58 10.02 3.22 -3.12
N VAL A 59 10.07 3.36 -1.79
CA VAL A 59 8.87 3.47 -0.94
C VAL A 59 8.02 4.67 -1.36
N ASP A 60 8.64 5.84 -1.52
CA ASP A 60 7.93 7.07 -1.90
C ASP A 60 7.36 6.98 -3.31
N ALA A 61 8.09 6.39 -4.26
CA ALA A 61 7.60 6.16 -5.61
C ALA A 61 6.40 5.21 -5.63
N ALA A 62 6.47 4.10 -4.90
CA ALA A 62 5.39 3.11 -4.82
C ALA A 62 4.11 3.72 -4.20
N ILE A 63 4.26 4.55 -3.17
CA ILE A 63 3.14 5.30 -2.58
C ILE A 63 2.54 6.27 -3.58
N ALA A 64 3.37 7.06 -4.26
CA ALA A 64 2.90 8.05 -5.23
C ALA A 64 2.15 7.39 -6.39
N GLU A 65 2.68 6.27 -6.91
CA GLU A 65 2.03 5.47 -7.94
C GLU A 65 0.68 4.93 -7.49
N TYR A 66 0.62 4.35 -6.29
CA TYR A 66 -0.62 3.81 -5.72
C TYR A 66 -1.70 4.90 -5.57
N VAL A 67 -1.33 6.05 -4.98
CA VAL A 67 -2.25 7.18 -4.81
C VAL A 67 -2.76 7.68 -6.17
N ASN A 68 -1.89 7.77 -7.17
CA ASN A 68 -2.28 8.19 -8.51
C ASN A 68 -3.19 7.18 -9.21
N SER A 69 -2.94 5.88 -9.04
CA SER A 69 -3.79 4.80 -9.54
C SER A 69 -5.20 4.90 -8.95
N VAL A 70 -5.30 5.04 -7.62
CA VAL A 70 -6.58 5.20 -6.92
C VAL A 70 -7.31 6.46 -7.39
N LYS A 71 -6.65 7.63 -7.44
CA LYS A 71 -7.26 8.87 -7.97
C LYS A 71 -7.78 8.71 -9.39
N THR A 72 -7.04 7.98 -10.24
CA THR A 72 -7.45 7.73 -11.63
C THR A 72 -8.70 6.84 -11.70
N ARG A 73 -8.83 5.85 -10.82
CA ARG A 73 -10.02 4.99 -10.71
C ARG A 73 -11.23 5.82 -10.25
N ILE A 74 -11.05 6.59 -9.18
CA ILE A 74 -12.07 7.49 -8.61
C ILE A 74 -12.59 8.49 -9.65
N THR A 75 -11.72 9.06 -10.48
CA THR A 75 -12.12 10.06 -11.48
C THR A 75 -12.87 9.46 -12.67
N LYS A 76 -12.78 8.14 -12.87
CA LYS A 76 -13.45 7.44 -13.98
C LYS A 76 -14.84 6.90 -13.61
N GLU A 77 -15.18 6.89 -12.33
CA GLU A 77 -16.52 6.54 -11.82
C GLU A 77 -17.42 7.77 -11.73
#